data_AF-A0A3D6D7X1-F1
#
_entry.id   AF-A0A3D6D7X1-F1
#
_cell.length_a   1.000
_cell.length_b   1.000
_cell.length_c   1.000
_cell.angle_alpha   90.00
_cell.angle_beta   90.00
_cell.angle_gamma   90.00
#
_symmetry.space_group_name_H-M   'P 1'
#
loop_
_entity.id
_entity.type
_entity.pdbx_description
1 polymer ?
#
loop_
_entity_poly.entity_id
_entity_poly.type
_entity_poly.pdbx_seq_one_letter_code
_entity_poly.pdbx_strand_id
1 'polypeptide(L)'
;MSDAAEQLKAFQPSKDFFVGIDSDGCVFDSMEIKHKECFTPMFIKHFGLQPVSKYAREVWEFVNLYSKTRGINRFPALSNALDFLKERPEVQTRNVEVPSSEALDEWIARESKLGNATLEAEVQGGNQSLADLYEWSKAVNGQVEDIVHGVPPFPLVRECFQKIGEKADAMCISQTPVDALEREWGENQL
;
A
#
# COMPACT_ATOMS: atom_id res chain seq x y z
N MET A 1 2.64 -10.89 18.57
CA MET A 1 1.75 -11.36 17.49
C MET A 1 2.48 -12.46 16.75
N SER A 2 1.83 -13.58 16.46
CA SER A 2 2.45 -14.64 15.65
C SER A 2 2.84 -14.08 14.29
N ASP A 3 4.03 -14.42 13.79
CA ASP A 3 4.40 -14.15 12.40
C ASP A 3 3.31 -14.80 11.52
N ALA A 4 2.50 -14.00 10.82
CA ALA A 4 1.44 -14.53 9.96
C ALA A 4 2.02 -15.44 8.87
N ALA A 5 3.29 -15.22 8.47
CA ALA A 5 4.00 -16.08 7.55
C ALA A 5 4.33 -17.46 8.15
N GLU A 6 4.27 -17.64 9.48
CA GLU A 6 4.49 -18.94 10.11
C GLU A 6 3.37 -19.93 9.75
N GLN A 7 2.13 -19.45 9.57
CA GLN A 7 1.04 -20.30 9.08
C GLN A 7 1.37 -20.91 7.71
N LEU A 8 1.94 -20.10 6.81
CA LEU A 8 2.40 -20.55 5.50
C LEU A 8 3.60 -21.49 5.60
N LYS A 9 4.60 -21.19 6.45
CA LYS A 9 5.80 -22.03 6.62
C LYS A 9 5.48 -23.39 7.23
N ALA A 10 4.53 -23.45 8.15
CA ALA A 10 4.10 -24.68 8.81
C ALA A 10 3.05 -25.45 7.98
N PHE A 11 2.50 -24.84 6.93
CA PHE A 11 1.44 -25.42 6.11
C PHE A 11 1.88 -26.77 5.51
N GLN A 12 1.05 -27.79 5.69
CA GLN A 12 1.24 -29.10 5.05
C GLN A 12 0.24 -29.22 3.89
N PRO A 13 0.70 -29.34 2.64
CA PRO A 13 -0.19 -29.47 1.49
C PRO A 13 -1.15 -30.66 1.62
N SER A 14 -2.43 -30.42 1.35
CA SER A 14 -3.48 -31.43 1.28
C SER A 14 -3.93 -31.73 -0.16
N LYS A 15 -3.53 -30.87 -1.10
CA LYS A 15 -3.83 -30.95 -2.53
C LYS A 15 -2.54 -30.86 -3.36
N ASP A 16 -2.65 -31.21 -4.64
CA ASP A 16 -1.53 -31.14 -5.60
C ASP A 16 -1.14 -29.71 -5.98
N PHE A 17 -2.05 -28.75 -5.75
CA PHE A 17 -1.88 -27.35 -6.11
C PHE A 17 -2.12 -26.44 -4.91
N PHE A 18 -1.45 -25.28 -4.93
CA PHE A 18 -1.63 -24.20 -3.96
C PHE A 18 -1.94 -22.90 -4.70
N VAL A 19 -2.93 -22.15 -4.24
CA VAL A 19 -3.32 -20.85 -4.79
C VAL A 19 -3.13 -19.76 -3.72
N GLY A 20 -2.18 -18.87 -3.97
CA GLY A 20 -2.07 -17.62 -3.21
C GLY A 20 -3.06 -16.59 -3.75
N ILE A 21 -3.92 -16.07 -2.89
CA ILE A 21 -4.98 -15.12 -3.25
C ILE A 21 -4.59 -13.76 -2.66
N ASP A 22 -4.36 -12.75 -3.51
CA ASP A 22 -4.24 -11.39 -2.99
C ASP A 22 -5.61 -10.87 -2.54
N SER A 23 -5.63 -10.04 -1.51
CA SER A 23 -6.87 -9.45 -1.00
C SER A 23 -7.31 -8.28 -1.89
N ASP A 24 -6.45 -7.27 -1.99
CA ASP A 24 -6.78 -6.03 -2.66
C ASP A 24 -6.66 -6.17 -4.19
N GLY A 25 -7.73 -5.88 -4.92
CA GLY A 25 -7.77 -5.99 -6.38
C GLY A 25 -7.98 -7.40 -6.93
N CYS A 26 -8.13 -8.42 -6.07
CA CYS A 26 -8.51 -9.79 -6.43
C CYS A 26 -9.77 -10.24 -5.69
N VAL A 27 -9.86 -9.95 -4.38
CA VAL A 27 -11.04 -10.21 -3.56
C VAL A 27 -11.90 -8.95 -3.46
N PHE A 28 -11.29 -7.80 -3.17
CA PHE A 28 -12.01 -6.53 -2.96
C PHE A 28 -11.63 -5.46 -3.99
N ASP A 29 -12.60 -4.64 -4.40
CA ASP A 29 -12.36 -3.42 -5.20
C ASP A 29 -11.96 -2.22 -4.32
N SER A 30 -10.98 -2.44 -3.45
CA SER A 30 -10.57 -1.52 -2.39
C SER A 30 -9.44 -0.58 -2.81
N MET A 31 -8.73 -0.87 -3.91
CA MET A 31 -7.52 -0.14 -4.30
C MET A 31 -7.82 1.29 -4.74
N GLU A 32 -8.89 1.51 -5.48
CA GLU A 32 -9.30 2.85 -5.94
C GLU A 32 -9.59 3.77 -4.74
N ILE A 33 -10.43 3.33 -3.80
CA ILE A 33 -10.77 4.12 -2.60
C ILE A 33 -9.55 4.34 -1.69
N LYS A 34 -8.73 3.30 -1.46
CA LYS A 34 -7.48 3.43 -0.68
C LYS A 34 -6.61 4.52 -1.29
N HIS A 35 -6.28 4.42 -2.57
CA HIS A 35 -5.33 5.36 -3.18
C HIS A 35 -5.91 6.76 -3.38
N LYS A 36 -7.16 6.90 -3.82
CA LYS A 36 -7.75 8.21 -4.15
C LYS A 36 -8.18 9.02 -2.93
N GLU A 37 -8.69 8.34 -1.90
CA GLU A 37 -9.27 8.98 -0.72
C GLU A 37 -8.35 8.94 0.50
N CYS A 38 -7.38 8.01 0.58
CA CYS A 38 -6.48 7.91 1.73
C CYS A 38 -5.04 8.30 1.38
N PHE A 39 -4.41 7.63 0.42
CA PHE A 39 -3.00 7.87 0.12
C PHE A 39 -2.76 9.21 -0.57
N THR A 40 -3.56 9.55 -1.60
CA THR A 40 -3.37 10.79 -2.36
C THR A 40 -3.53 12.03 -1.47
N PRO A 41 -4.58 12.14 -0.63
CA PRO A 41 -4.70 13.30 0.25
C PRO A 41 -3.55 13.40 1.25
N MET A 42 -3.06 12.28 1.79
CA MET A 42 -1.90 12.29 2.70
C MET A 42 -0.59 12.64 1.96
N PHE A 43 -0.40 12.17 0.73
CA PHE A 43 0.71 12.58 -0.13
C PHE A 43 0.70 14.10 -0.35
N ILE A 44 -0.46 14.67 -0.70
CA ILE A 44 -0.55 16.12 -0.90
C ILE A 44 -0.31 16.88 0.40
N LYS A 45 -0.91 16.40 1.51
CA LYS A 45 -0.86 17.05 2.82
C LYS A 45 0.56 17.08 3.40
N HIS A 46 1.21 15.93 3.50
CA HIS A 46 2.48 15.79 4.23
C HIS A 46 3.68 16.30 3.45
N PHE A 47 3.60 16.36 2.11
CA PHE A 47 4.70 16.82 1.27
C PHE A 47 4.51 18.25 0.74
N GLY A 48 3.54 19.01 1.29
CA GLY A 48 3.34 20.43 0.96
C GLY A 48 2.90 20.68 -0.49
N LEU A 49 2.22 19.73 -1.12
CA LEU A 49 1.95 19.76 -2.57
C LEU A 49 0.63 20.47 -2.94
N GLN A 50 0.03 21.22 -2.02
CA GLN A 50 -1.25 21.91 -2.25
C GLN A 50 -1.25 22.80 -3.51
N PRO A 51 -0.19 23.58 -3.82
CA PRO A 51 -0.14 24.43 -5.02
C PRO A 51 -0.23 23.67 -6.35
N VAL A 52 0.09 22.36 -6.33
CA VAL A 52 0.09 21.47 -7.50
C VAL A 52 -0.76 20.22 -7.25
N SER A 53 -1.72 20.31 -6.33
CA SER A 53 -2.54 19.18 -5.84
C SER A 53 -3.19 18.36 -6.97
N LYS A 54 -3.66 19.02 -8.03
CA LYS A 54 -4.16 18.34 -9.24
C LYS A 54 -3.11 17.39 -9.84
N TYR A 55 -1.89 17.87 -10.02
CA TYR A 55 -0.82 17.13 -10.68
C TYR A 55 -0.19 16.09 -9.76
N ALA A 56 -0.11 16.38 -8.45
CA ALA A 56 0.28 15.43 -7.43
C ALA A 56 -0.68 14.23 -7.40
N ARG A 57 -1.99 14.46 -7.51
CA ARG A 57 -3.01 13.41 -7.64
C ARG A 57 -2.81 12.57 -8.90
N GLU A 58 -2.69 13.22 -10.06
CA GLU A 58 -2.47 12.51 -11.34
C GLU A 58 -1.23 11.62 -11.31
N VAL A 59 -0.12 12.10 -10.75
CA VAL A 59 1.12 11.32 -10.62
C VAL A 59 0.96 10.17 -9.64
N TRP A 60 0.34 10.41 -8.48
CA TRP A 60 0.12 9.37 -7.49
C TRP A 60 -0.74 8.24 -8.04
N GLU A 61 -1.85 8.58 -8.70
CA GLU A 61 -2.74 7.62 -9.36
C GLU A 61 -2.03 6.88 -10.49
N PHE A 62 -1.21 7.57 -11.29
CA PHE A 62 -0.42 6.91 -12.34
C PHE A 62 0.53 5.86 -11.75
N VAL A 63 1.34 6.23 -10.75
CA VAL A 63 2.30 5.29 -10.13
C VAL A 63 1.59 4.08 -9.53
N ASN A 64 0.47 4.31 -8.83
CA ASN A 64 -0.13 3.29 -7.97
C ASN A 64 -1.28 2.51 -8.60
N LEU A 65 -1.98 3.07 -9.58
CA LEU A 65 -3.19 2.47 -10.17
C LEU A 65 -3.06 2.20 -11.67
N TYR A 66 -2.38 3.07 -12.42
CA TYR A 66 -2.51 3.09 -13.89
C TYR A 66 -1.20 2.90 -14.67
N SER A 67 -0.13 2.47 -14.01
CA SER A 67 1.17 2.19 -14.64
C SER A 67 1.64 0.75 -14.40
N LYS A 68 2.81 0.42 -14.95
CA LYS A 68 3.44 -0.90 -14.74
C LYS A 68 3.95 -1.11 -13.32
N THR A 69 4.05 -0.04 -12.52
CA THR A 69 4.39 -0.11 -11.10
C THR A 69 3.15 -0.17 -10.21
N ARG A 70 1.96 -0.40 -10.76
CA ARG A 70 0.75 -0.61 -9.97
C ARG A 70 1.00 -1.66 -8.88
N GLY A 71 0.60 -1.36 -7.64
CA GLY A 71 0.71 -2.29 -6.51
C GLY A 71 2.11 -2.42 -5.89
N ILE A 72 3.08 -1.57 -6.25
CA ILE A 72 4.36 -1.53 -5.55
C ILE A 72 4.19 -1.07 -4.10
N ASN A 73 5.17 -1.38 -3.26
CA ASN A 73 5.19 -0.92 -1.87
C ASN A 73 5.11 0.62 -1.80
N ARG A 74 4.40 1.14 -0.78
CA ARG A 74 4.12 2.58 -0.62
C ARG A 74 5.36 3.47 -0.59
N PHE A 75 6.51 2.97 -0.13
CA PHE A 75 7.74 3.76 -0.01
C PHE A 75 8.41 3.97 -1.38
N PRO A 76 8.72 2.92 -2.17
CA PRO A 76 9.08 3.10 -3.58
C PRO A 76 8.03 3.89 -4.38
N ALA A 77 6.73 3.72 -4.08
CA ALA A 77 5.68 4.48 -4.75
C ALA A 77 5.79 5.99 -4.49
N LEU A 78 6.08 6.38 -3.24
CA LEU A 78 6.28 7.76 -2.86
C LEU A 78 7.50 8.36 -3.55
N SER A 79 8.63 7.64 -3.57
CA SER A 79 9.85 8.08 -4.27
C SER A 79 9.56 8.33 -5.76
N ASN A 80 9.00 7.34 -6.46
CA ASN A 80 8.60 7.47 -7.86
C ASN A 80 7.63 8.65 -8.09
N ALA A 81 6.67 8.85 -7.19
CA ALA A 81 5.69 9.93 -7.32
C ALA A 81 6.31 11.31 -7.13
N LEU A 82 7.25 11.48 -6.19
CA LEU A 82 7.98 12.74 -6.02
C LEU A 82 8.84 13.04 -7.27
N ASP A 83 9.54 12.04 -7.80
CA ASP A 83 10.39 12.22 -8.98
C ASP A 83 9.58 12.54 -10.24
N PHE A 84 8.51 11.80 -10.52
CA PHE A 84 7.64 12.14 -11.64
C PHE A 84 6.95 13.49 -11.48
N LEU A 85 6.66 13.92 -10.25
CA LEU A 85 6.07 15.24 -10.02
C LEU A 85 7.07 16.38 -10.30
N LYS A 86 8.35 16.22 -9.94
CA LYS A 86 9.43 17.20 -10.23
C LYS A 86 9.58 17.46 -11.74
N GLU A 87 9.40 16.42 -12.55
CA GLU A 87 9.55 16.49 -14.01
C GLU A 87 8.36 17.17 -14.72
N ARG A 88 7.26 17.49 -14.02
CA ARG A 88 6.09 18.07 -14.66
C ARG A 88 6.30 19.54 -15.02
N PRO A 89 6.07 19.95 -16.29
CA PRO A 89 6.15 21.35 -16.69
C PRO A 89 5.24 22.27 -15.86
N GLU A 90 4.07 21.77 -15.46
CA GLU A 90 3.10 22.54 -14.68
C GLU A 90 3.55 22.80 -13.23
N VAL A 91 4.43 21.95 -12.71
CA VAL A 91 5.05 22.12 -11.38
C VAL A 91 6.22 23.10 -11.49
N GLN A 92 7.09 22.92 -12.47
CA GLN A 92 8.24 23.79 -12.74
C GLN A 92 7.81 25.23 -13.00
N THR A 93 6.80 25.44 -13.85
CA THR A 93 6.26 26.78 -14.18
C THR A 93 5.63 27.50 -12.99
N ARG A 94 5.18 26.75 -11.97
CA ARG A 94 4.66 27.31 -10.71
C ARG A 94 5.75 27.56 -9.67
N ASN A 95 7.01 27.23 -9.96
CA ASN A 95 8.14 27.30 -9.04
C ASN A 95 7.86 26.59 -7.70
N VAL A 96 7.17 25.45 -7.75
CA VAL A 96 6.89 24.65 -6.55
C VAL A 96 8.09 23.74 -6.28
N GLU A 97 8.63 23.85 -5.08
CA GLU A 97 9.67 22.94 -4.60
C GLU A 97 9.03 21.62 -4.18
N VAL A 98 9.38 20.54 -4.88
CA VAL A 98 8.95 19.18 -4.52
C VAL A 98 10.01 18.56 -3.61
N PRO A 99 9.65 18.01 -2.44
CA PRO A 99 10.61 17.43 -1.50
C PRO A 99 11.52 16.37 -2.14
N SER A 100 12.76 16.30 -1.65
CA SER A 100 13.71 15.23 -2.01
C SER A 100 13.28 13.88 -1.43
N SER A 101 13.54 12.81 -2.17
CA SER A 101 13.37 11.42 -1.72
C SER A 101 14.68 10.78 -1.24
N GLU A 102 15.80 11.50 -1.22
CA GLU A 102 17.14 10.93 -1.00
C GLU A 102 17.24 10.07 0.28
N ALA A 103 16.81 10.59 1.43
CA ALA A 103 16.82 9.83 2.68
C ALA A 103 15.92 8.57 2.62
N LEU A 104 14.79 8.67 1.92
CA LEU A 104 13.88 7.55 1.69
C LEU A 104 14.53 6.50 0.78
N ASP A 105 15.20 6.93 -0.29
CA ASP A 105 15.88 6.05 -1.25
C ASP A 105 17.06 5.32 -0.61
N GLU A 106 17.86 6.02 0.22
CA GLU A 106 18.93 5.42 1.01
C GLU A 106 18.42 4.34 1.97
N TRP A 107 17.27 4.59 2.60
CA TRP A 107 16.64 3.60 3.48
C TRP A 107 16.09 2.40 2.70
N ILE A 108 15.39 2.64 1.58
CA ILE A 108 14.89 1.58 0.68
C ILE A 108 16.03 0.67 0.21
N ALA A 109 17.20 1.23 -0.11
CA ALA A 109 18.34 0.49 -0.63
C ALA A 109 18.93 -0.54 0.35
N ARG A 110 18.76 -0.34 1.66
CA ARG A 110 19.35 -1.20 2.71
C ARG A 110 18.34 -1.98 3.53
N GLU A 111 17.07 -1.57 3.58
CA GLU A 111 16.04 -2.26 4.35
C GLU A 111 15.46 -3.43 3.54
N SER A 112 15.44 -4.61 4.17
CA SER A 112 14.93 -5.86 3.60
C SER A 112 13.41 -6.01 3.70
N LYS A 113 12.78 -5.33 4.68
CA LYS A 113 11.35 -5.40 5.00
C LYS A 113 10.78 -4.00 5.12
N LEU A 114 10.28 -3.47 4.01
CA LEU A 114 9.72 -2.12 3.95
C LEU A 114 8.33 -2.06 4.61
N GLY A 115 8.26 -1.49 5.81
CA GLY A 115 7.02 -1.34 6.57
C GLY A 115 7.11 -0.29 7.68
N ASN A 116 5.97 0.02 8.31
CA ASN A 116 5.93 1.00 9.39
C ASN A 116 6.79 0.61 10.59
N ALA A 117 6.88 -0.68 10.92
CA ALA A 117 7.68 -1.15 12.06
C ALA A 117 9.19 -0.94 11.85
N THR A 118 9.71 -1.22 10.65
CA THR A 118 11.12 -1.00 10.33
C THR A 118 11.44 0.48 10.18
N LEU A 119 10.52 1.26 9.61
CA LEU A 119 10.64 2.72 9.54
C LEU A 119 10.64 3.37 10.93
N GLU A 120 9.77 2.92 11.84
CA GLU A 120 9.74 3.39 13.22
C GLU A 120 11.05 3.10 13.94
N ALA A 121 11.55 1.86 13.83
CA ALA A 121 12.82 1.46 14.45
C ALA A 121 13.99 2.32 13.93
N GLU A 122 13.99 2.65 12.64
CA GLU A 122 14.98 3.50 12.02
C GLU A 122 14.96 4.94 12.57
N VAL A 123 13.77 5.54 12.70
CA VAL A 123 13.60 6.88 13.29
C VAL A 123 14.00 6.88 14.77
N GLN A 124 13.58 5.88 15.54
CA GLN A 124 13.96 5.71 16.95
C GLN A 124 15.47 5.46 17.12
N GLY A 125 16.12 4.85 16.13
CA GLY A 125 17.56 4.67 16.04
C GLY A 125 18.36 5.96 15.81
N GLY A 126 17.67 7.10 15.61
CA GLY A 126 18.28 8.43 15.52
C GLY A 126 18.22 9.06 14.13
N ASN A 127 17.67 8.36 13.12
CA ASN A 127 17.56 8.90 11.77
C ASN A 127 16.35 9.85 11.65
N GLN A 128 16.51 11.08 12.12
CA GLN A 128 15.45 12.09 12.14
C GLN A 128 15.02 12.55 10.73
N SER A 129 15.82 12.29 9.69
CA SER A 129 15.47 12.64 8.31
C SER A 129 14.25 11.86 7.77
N LEU A 130 13.90 10.75 8.42
CA LEU A 130 12.75 9.90 8.08
C LEU A 130 11.53 10.15 8.98
N ALA A 131 11.61 11.09 9.93
CA ALA A 131 10.52 11.34 10.87
C ALA A 131 9.23 11.77 10.17
N ASP A 132 9.30 12.70 9.22
CA ASP A 132 8.13 13.17 8.46
C ASP A 132 7.54 12.06 7.57
N LEU A 133 8.40 11.20 7.01
CA LEU A 133 7.99 10.02 6.27
C LEU A 133 7.20 9.04 7.16
N TYR A 134 7.67 8.83 8.39
CA TYR A 134 6.98 7.97 9.35
C TYR A 134 5.61 8.55 9.73
N GLU A 135 5.52 9.86 9.98
CA GLU A 135 4.24 10.53 10.24
C GLU A 135 3.28 10.43 9.06
N TRP A 136 3.76 10.60 7.82
CA TRP A 136 2.95 10.38 6.62
C TRP A 136 2.42 8.94 6.56
N SER A 137 3.29 7.95 6.77
CA SER A 137 2.89 6.54 6.64
C SER A 137 1.93 6.08 7.74
N LYS A 138 2.04 6.64 8.95
CA LYS A 138 1.01 6.48 9.99
C LYS A 138 -0.30 7.16 9.62
N ALA A 139 -0.25 8.39 9.12
CA ALA A 139 -1.44 9.14 8.72
C ALA A 139 -2.23 8.41 7.62
N VAL A 140 -1.53 7.83 6.64
CA VAL A 140 -2.14 6.94 5.63
C VAL A 140 -2.90 5.79 6.27
N ASN A 141 -2.29 5.08 7.24
CA ASN A 141 -2.97 3.98 7.92
C ASN A 141 -4.23 4.45 8.65
N GLY A 142 -4.14 5.58 9.37
CA GLY A 142 -5.30 6.16 10.05
C GLY A 142 -6.43 6.55 9.09
N GLN A 143 -6.12 7.09 7.92
CA GLN A 143 -7.13 7.38 6.89
C GLN A 143 -7.75 6.12 6.31
N VAL A 144 -6.96 5.07 6.06
CA VAL A 144 -7.50 3.79 5.57
C VAL A 144 -8.45 3.16 6.59
N GLU A 145 -8.10 3.20 7.89
CA GLU A 145 -8.95 2.69 8.96
C GLU A 145 -10.27 3.47 9.08
N ASP A 146 -10.23 4.80 8.95
CA ASP A 146 -11.40 5.67 9.05
C ASP A 146 -12.33 5.56 7.82
N ILE A 147 -11.76 5.57 6.61
CA ILE A 147 -12.52 5.74 5.35
C ILE A 147 -12.90 4.41 4.71
N VAL A 148 -12.05 3.37 4.80
CA VAL A 148 -12.20 2.15 4.01
C VAL A 148 -12.91 1.06 4.81
N HIS A 149 -14.24 1.03 4.69
CA HIS A 149 -15.12 0.04 5.31
C HIS A 149 -16.32 -0.26 4.39
N GLY A 150 -16.91 -1.45 4.52
CA GLY A 150 -18.12 -1.83 3.77
C GLY A 150 -17.90 -2.02 2.26
N VAL A 151 -16.65 -2.24 1.83
CA VAL A 151 -16.33 -2.59 0.43
C VAL A 151 -16.70 -4.06 0.20
N PRO A 152 -17.66 -4.38 -0.70
CA PRO A 152 -18.01 -5.77 -0.96
C PRO A 152 -16.92 -6.48 -1.77
N PRO A 153 -16.82 -7.82 -1.70
CA PRO A 153 -15.96 -8.55 -2.60
C PRO A 153 -16.44 -8.41 -4.05
N PHE A 154 -15.54 -8.65 -5.00
CA PHE A 154 -15.91 -8.76 -6.40
C PHE A 154 -16.99 -9.83 -6.61
N PRO A 155 -17.85 -9.66 -7.63
CA PRO A 155 -18.78 -10.72 -8.02
C PRO A 155 -18.06 -12.05 -8.23
N LEU A 156 -18.69 -13.14 -7.80
CA LEU A 156 -18.22 -14.52 -7.94
C LEU A 156 -17.03 -14.93 -7.06
N VAL A 157 -16.53 -14.08 -6.15
CA VAL A 157 -15.41 -14.44 -5.25
C VAL A 157 -15.69 -15.72 -4.47
N ARG A 158 -16.89 -15.87 -3.90
CA ARG A 158 -17.25 -17.05 -3.10
C ARG A 158 -17.30 -18.32 -3.94
N GLU A 159 -17.88 -18.22 -5.13
CA GLU A 159 -17.97 -19.30 -6.10
C GLU A 159 -16.58 -19.71 -6.60
N CYS A 160 -15.68 -18.75 -6.79
CA CYS A 160 -14.28 -18.99 -7.10
C CYS A 160 -13.57 -19.72 -5.95
N PHE A 161 -13.77 -19.30 -4.69
CA PHE A 161 -13.19 -19.98 -3.53
C PHE A 161 -13.65 -21.45 -3.42
N GLN A 162 -14.95 -21.71 -3.64
CA GLN A 162 -15.47 -23.07 -3.67
C GLN A 162 -14.76 -23.93 -4.73
N LYS A 163 -14.64 -23.42 -5.96
CA LYS A 163 -13.97 -24.13 -7.06
C LYS A 163 -12.47 -24.33 -6.82
N ILE A 164 -11.81 -23.35 -6.20
CA ILE A 164 -10.40 -23.46 -5.82
C ILE A 164 -10.25 -24.57 -4.77
N GLY A 165 -11.07 -24.58 -3.70
CA GLY A 165 -10.99 -25.57 -2.63
C GLY A 165 -11.22 -27.03 -3.08
N GLU A 166 -11.93 -27.24 -4.19
CA GLU A 166 -12.06 -28.57 -4.80
C GLU A 166 -10.72 -29.10 -5.34
N LYS A 167 -9.83 -28.21 -5.79
CA LYS A 167 -8.64 -28.55 -6.60
C LYS A 167 -7.29 -28.17 -5.95
N ALA A 168 -7.29 -27.23 -5.02
CA ALA A 168 -6.08 -26.64 -4.47
C ALA A 168 -6.29 -26.23 -3.01
N ASP A 169 -5.18 -26.26 -2.26
CA ASP A 169 -5.09 -25.49 -1.03
C ASP A 169 -5.04 -23.99 -1.37
N ALA A 170 -5.56 -23.13 -0.51
CA ALA A 170 -5.57 -21.69 -0.77
C ALA A 170 -5.34 -20.88 0.51
N MET A 171 -4.69 -19.73 0.36
CA MET A 171 -4.42 -18.80 1.45
C MET A 171 -4.41 -17.36 0.92
N CYS A 172 -4.86 -16.41 1.74
CA CYS A 172 -4.66 -15.00 1.45
C CYS A 172 -3.16 -14.66 1.56
N ILE A 173 -2.57 -14.13 0.50
CA ILE A 173 -1.18 -13.66 0.45
C ILE A 173 -1.21 -12.18 0.07
N SER A 174 -1.01 -11.30 1.05
CA SER A 174 -1.14 -9.86 0.86
C SER A 174 -0.08 -9.06 1.60
N GLN A 175 0.23 -7.87 1.08
CA GLN A 175 1.06 -6.86 1.75
C GLN A 175 0.24 -5.96 2.69
N THR A 176 -1.08 -6.09 2.68
CA THR A 176 -1.97 -5.32 3.54
C THR A 176 -1.77 -5.72 5.00
N PRO A 177 -1.72 -4.75 5.94
CA PRO A 177 -1.58 -5.06 7.37
C PRO A 177 -2.64 -6.07 7.83
N VAL A 178 -2.24 -7.00 8.71
CA VAL A 178 -3.10 -8.09 9.19
C VAL A 178 -4.43 -7.57 9.75
N ASP A 179 -4.39 -6.54 10.58
CA ASP A 179 -5.60 -5.96 11.19
C ASP A 179 -6.60 -5.43 10.15
N ALA A 180 -6.10 -4.90 9.01
CA ALA A 180 -6.96 -4.45 7.91
C ALA A 180 -7.54 -5.64 7.15
N LEU A 181 -6.76 -6.71 6.92
CA LEU A 181 -7.24 -7.94 6.29
C LEU A 181 -8.34 -8.59 7.15
N GLU A 182 -8.11 -8.76 8.45
CA GLU A 182 -9.08 -9.37 9.37
C GLU A 182 -10.40 -8.58 9.40
N ARG A 183 -10.32 -7.24 9.41
CA ARG A 183 -11.50 -6.38 9.33
C ARG A 183 -12.24 -6.53 8.00
N GLU A 184 -11.54 -6.32 6.88
CA GLU A 184 -12.14 -6.32 5.53
C GLU A 184 -12.79 -7.68 5.19
N TRP A 185 -12.11 -8.79 5.51
CA TRP A 185 -12.64 -10.14 5.31
C TRP A 185 -13.77 -10.47 6.30
N GLY A 186 -13.62 -10.08 7.57
CA GLY A 186 -14.62 -10.30 8.60
C GLY A 186 -15.94 -9.57 8.34
N GLU A 187 -15.89 -8.30 7.91
CA GLU A 187 -17.06 -7.51 7.49
C GLU A 187 -17.87 -8.21 6.40
N ASN A 188 -17.18 -8.96 5.54
CA ASN A 188 -17.75 -9.65 4.40
C ASN A 188 -17.98 -11.15 4.64
N GLN A 189 -17.75 -11.68 5.84
CA GLN A 189 -17.95 -13.11 6.16
C GLN A 189 -17.25 -14.04 5.14
N LEU A 190 -16.00 -13.75 4.81
CA LEU A 190 -15.14 -14.58 3.97
C LEU A 190 -14.17 -15.42 4.80
#